data_AF-L8HBY0-F1
#
_entry.id   AF-L8HBY0-F1
#
_cell.length_a   1.000
_cell.length_b   1.000
_cell.length_c   1.000
_cell.angle_alpha   90.00
_cell.angle_beta   90.00
_cell.angle_gamma   90.00
#
_symmetry.space_group_name_H-M   'P 1'
#
loop_
_entity.id
_entity.type
_entity.pdbx_description
1 polymer ?
#
loop_
_entity_poly.entity_id
_entity_poly.type
_entity_poly.pdbx_seq_one_letter_code
_entity_poly.pdbx_strand_id
1 'polypeptide(L)'
;MTRCGTPAWTAPEIIRGEKYSEKADLYSFGVVMWEMLTRKQPYAGRNFMGVSLDVLEGKRPQIPQDCPAEYKKIMKKCWHNKPEKRPKMEDVVTFLDSLIGEDNDRDQP
;
A
#
# COMPACT_ATOMS: atom_id res chain seq x y z
N MET A 1 16.79 -22.56 -2.20
CA MET A 1 15.82 -21.82 -3.01
C MET A 1 15.93 -20.35 -2.64
N THR A 2 16.66 -19.55 -3.42
CA THR A 2 16.69 -18.11 -3.23
C THR A 2 15.31 -17.60 -3.62
N ARG A 3 14.49 -17.18 -2.66
CA ARG A 3 13.22 -16.50 -2.95
C ARG A 3 13.59 -15.12 -3.53
N CYS A 4 13.72 -15.04 -4.85
CA CYS A 4 13.83 -13.79 -5.58
C CYS A 4 12.46 -13.10 -5.53
N GLY A 5 12.39 -11.93 -4.90
CA GLY A 5 11.19 -11.12 -4.80
C GLY A 5 11.47 -9.87 -3.99
N THR A 6 10.60 -8.87 -4.11
CA THR A 6 10.71 -7.61 -3.37
C THR A 6 9.71 -7.65 -2.18
N PRO A 7 10.11 -8.20 -1.02
CA PRO A 7 9.18 -8.60 0.06
C PRO A 7 8.40 -7.41 0.62
N ALA A 8 8.94 -6.19 0.50
CA ALA A 8 8.29 -4.98 0.99
C ALA A 8 6.95 -4.69 0.31
N TRP A 9 6.74 -5.16 -0.92
CA TRP A 9 5.49 -5.05 -1.68
C TRP A 9 4.68 -6.34 -1.66
N THR A 10 5.22 -7.43 -1.14
CA THR A 10 4.56 -8.73 -1.18
C THR A 10 3.50 -8.82 -0.07
N ALA A 11 2.26 -9.15 -0.43
CA ALA A 11 1.17 -9.30 0.51
C ALA A 11 1.41 -10.49 1.49
N PRO A 12 0.92 -10.42 2.73
CA PRO A 12 1.19 -11.44 3.76
C PRO A 12 0.75 -12.85 3.35
N GLU A 13 -0.37 -13.00 2.65
CA GLU A 13 -0.86 -14.28 2.14
C GLU A 13 0.09 -14.89 1.10
N ILE A 14 0.74 -14.06 0.27
CA ILE A 14 1.72 -14.52 -0.73
C ILE A 14 3.00 -14.98 -0.04
N ILE A 15 3.44 -14.28 1.01
CA ILE A 15 4.61 -14.69 1.81
C ILE A 15 4.37 -16.08 2.44
N ARG A 16 3.14 -16.34 2.89
CA ARG A 16 2.69 -17.63 3.46
C ARG A 16 2.51 -18.74 2.41
N GLY A 17 2.52 -18.41 1.12
CA GLY A 17 2.25 -19.37 0.05
C GLY A 17 0.76 -19.72 -0.08
N GLU A 18 -0.13 -18.84 0.38
CA GLU A 18 -1.57 -18.97 0.21
C GLU A 18 -1.99 -18.55 -1.22
N LYS A 19 -3.27 -18.75 -1.56
CA LYS A 19 -3.79 -18.49 -2.92
C LYS A 19 -3.69 -17.01 -3.28
N TYR A 20 -3.11 -16.75 -4.45
CA TYR A 20 -3.07 -15.42 -5.05
C TYR A 20 -4.47 -14.95 -5.50
N SER A 21 -4.73 -13.66 -5.34
CA SER A 21 -5.88 -12.96 -5.92
C SER A 21 -5.49 -11.52 -6.26
N GLU A 22 -6.35 -10.80 -6.99
CA GLU A 22 -6.22 -9.36 -7.25
C GLU A 22 -5.97 -8.53 -5.99
N LYS A 23 -6.37 -9.03 -4.80
CA LYS A 23 -6.16 -8.35 -3.52
C LYS A 23 -4.68 -8.25 -3.17
N ALA A 24 -3.83 -9.13 -3.68
CA ALA A 24 -2.38 -9.02 -3.52
C ALA A 24 -1.81 -7.83 -4.30
N ASP A 25 -2.35 -7.52 -5.47
CA ASP A 25 -2.00 -6.31 -6.24
C ASP A 25 -2.41 -5.05 -5.48
N LEU A 26 -3.60 -5.04 -4.86
CA LEU A 26 -4.05 -3.91 -4.03
C LEU A 26 -3.13 -3.67 -2.83
N TYR A 27 -2.58 -4.72 -2.24
CA TYR A 27 -1.59 -4.58 -1.18
C TYR A 27 -0.33 -3.88 -1.70
N SER A 28 0.22 -4.38 -2.82
CA SER A 28 1.40 -3.80 -3.48
C SER A 28 1.16 -2.34 -3.83
N PHE A 29 -0.02 -2.01 -4.35
CA PHE A 29 -0.43 -0.65 -4.65
C PHE A 29 -0.43 0.25 -3.42
N GLY A 30 -0.93 -0.23 -2.27
CA GLY A 30 -0.85 0.52 -1.01
C GLY A 30 0.59 0.86 -0.59
N VAL A 31 1.54 -0.04 -0.83
CA VAL A 31 2.97 0.22 -0.60
C VAL A 31 3.50 1.26 -1.58
N VAL A 32 3.15 1.16 -2.87
CA VAL A 32 3.52 2.17 -3.89
C VAL A 32 2.97 3.55 -3.55
N MET A 33 1.72 3.66 -3.07
CA MET A 33 1.16 4.94 -2.61
C MET A 33 2.02 5.56 -1.51
N TRP A 34 2.50 4.74 -0.56
CA TRP A 34 3.39 5.20 0.51
C TRP A 34 4.73 5.69 -0.04
N GLU A 35 5.29 4.99 -1.03
CA GLU A 35 6.54 5.41 -1.67
C GLU A 35 6.39 6.71 -2.45
N MET A 36 5.28 6.88 -3.17
CA MET A 36 4.98 8.12 -3.89
C MET A 36 4.88 9.30 -2.92
N LEU A 37 4.15 9.12 -1.82
CA LEU A 37 3.98 10.12 -0.78
C LEU A 37 5.30 10.50 -0.10
N THR A 38 6.11 9.50 0.27
CA THR A 38 7.28 9.72 1.12
C THR A 38 8.58 9.91 0.35
N ARG A 39 8.61 9.48 -0.91
CA ARG A 39 9.81 9.38 -1.76
C ARG A 39 10.93 8.56 -1.12
N LYS A 40 10.58 7.61 -0.24
CA LYS A 40 11.51 6.76 0.52
C LYS A 40 11.37 5.30 0.14
N GLN A 41 12.41 4.53 0.44
CA GLN A 41 12.38 3.07 0.32
C GLN A 41 11.55 2.45 1.46
N PRO A 42 10.60 1.56 1.17
CA PRO A 42 9.79 0.91 2.18
C PRO A 42 10.65 -0.06 2.98
N TYR A 43 10.49 -0.04 4.31
CA TYR A 43 11.28 -0.85 5.27
C TYR A 43 12.80 -0.68 5.12
N ALA A 44 13.27 0.55 4.83
CA ALA A 44 14.70 0.85 4.69
C ALA A 44 15.54 0.28 5.85
N GLY A 45 16.68 -0.34 5.51
CA GLY A 45 17.58 -0.97 6.49
C GLY A 45 17.16 -2.38 6.95
N ARG A 46 16.02 -2.91 6.51
CA ARG A 46 15.59 -4.30 6.79
C ARG A 46 16.03 -5.23 5.66
N ASN A 47 16.50 -6.43 6.01
CA ASN A 47 16.76 -7.48 5.04
C ASN A 47 15.47 -8.24 4.67
N PHE A 48 15.55 -9.14 3.70
CA PHE A 48 14.40 -9.88 3.19
C PHE A 48 13.58 -10.57 4.29
N MET A 49 14.24 -11.27 5.22
CA MET A 49 13.59 -12.00 6.30
C MET A 49 12.93 -11.05 7.30
N GLY A 50 13.61 -9.96 7.67
CA GLY A 50 13.09 -8.95 8.58
C GLY A 50 11.83 -8.27 8.04
N VAL A 51 11.82 -7.92 6.75
CA VAL A 51 10.64 -7.36 6.08
C VAL A 51 9.50 -8.38 6.07
N SER A 52 9.80 -9.64 5.74
CA SER A 52 8.78 -10.69 5.68
C SER A 52 8.10 -10.91 7.04
N LEU A 53 8.87 -10.96 8.13
CA LEU A 53 8.33 -11.07 9.48
C LEU A 53 7.49 -9.85 9.87
N ASP A 54 7.96 -8.63 9.60
CA ASP A 54 7.19 -7.42 9.88
C ASP A 54 5.85 -7.42 9.15
N VAL A 55 5.85 -7.77 7.86
CA VAL A 55 4.64 -7.84 7.05
C VAL A 55 3.64 -8.84 7.63
N LEU A 56 4.12 -10.04 8.01
CA LEU A 56 3.32 -11.11 8.60
C LEU A 56 2.74 -10.75 9.97
N GLU A 57 3.47 -9.95 10.76
CA GLU A 57 3.02 -9.39 12.05
C GLU A 57 2.07 -8.19 11.89
N GLY A 58 1.83 -7.73 10.66
CA GLY A 58 0.95 -6.60 10.37
C GLY A 58 1.61 -5.23 10.54
N LYS A 59 2.93 -5.17 10.73
CA LYS A 59 3.68 -3.91 10.71
C LYS A 59 3.72 -3.35 9.29
N ARG A 60 3.71 -2.02 9.17
CA ARG A 60 3.73 -1.29 7.90
C ARG A 60 4.70 -0.11 8.01
N PRO A 61 5.18 0.45 6.89
CA PRO A 61 6.00 1.65 6.92
C PRO A 61 5.29 2.82 7.62
N GLN A 62 6.06 3.64 8.33
CA GLN A 62 5.50 4.77 9.06
C GLN A 62 4.95 5.82 8.09
N ILE A 63 3.69 6.20 8.27
CA ILE A 63 3.07 7.28 7.50
C ILE A 63 3.41 8.61 8.19
N PRO A 64 3.96 9.60 7.45
CA PRO A 64 4.20 10.94 7.97
C PRO A 64 2.93 11.60 8.54
N GLN A 65 3.09 12.52 9.49
CA GLN A 65 1.97 13.18 10.16
C GLN A 65 1.25 14.19 9.25
N ASP A 66 1.98 14.78 8.33
CA ASP A 66 1.55 15.72 7.29
C ASP A 66 0.87 15.04 6.08
N CYS A 67 0.76 13.70 6.09
CA CYS A 67 -0.02 12.98 5.08
C CYS A 67 -1.51 13.34 5.18
N PRO A 68 -2.15 13.82 4.09
CA PRO A 68 -3.58 14.12 4.09
C PRO A 68 -4.41 12.89 4.49
N ALA A 69 -5.49 13.12 5.23
CA ALA A 69 -6.24 12.07 5.91
C ALA A 69 -6.86 11.07 4.93
N GLU A 70 -7.26 11.54 3.76
CA GLU A 70 -7.89 10.84 2.66
C GLU A 70 -6.93 9.80 2.06
N TYR A 71 -5.71 10.24 1.70
CA TYR A 71 -4.65 9.36 1.21
C TYR A 71 -4.23 8.34 2.27
N LYS A 72 -4.07 8.79 3.52
CA LYS A 72 -3.77 7.90 4.66
C LYS A 72 -4.83 6.81 4.83
N LYS A 73 -6.10 7.16 4.68
CA LYS A 73 -7.24 6.24 4.82
C LYS A 73 -7.25 5.20 3.71
N ILE A 74 -7.16 5.61 2.44
CA ILE A 74 -7.21 4.66 1.31
C ILE A 74 -5.97 3.77 1.27
N MET A 75 -4.78 4.34 1.48
CA MET A 75 -3.52 3.59 1.56
C MET A 75 -3.58 2.52 2.66
N LYS A 76 -4.14 2.88 3.84
CA LYS A 76 -4.36 1.92 4.93
C LYS A 76 -5.30 0.78 4.60
N LYS A 77 -6.34 1.04 3.79
CA LYS A 77 -7.26 0.00 3.33
C LYS A 77 -6.58 -0.92 2.31
N CYS A 78 -5.79 -0.37 1.38
CA CYS A 78 -5.10 -1.13 0.33
C CYS A 78 -4.14 -2.18 0.91
N TRP A 79 -3.31 -1.84 1.91
CA TRP A 79 -2.35 -2.78 2.51
C TRP A 79 -2.83 -3.48 3.78
N HIS A 80 -4.15 -3.61 3.96
CA HIS A 80 -4.74 -4.28 5.12
C HIS A 80 -4.27 -5.75 5.20
N ASN A 81 -4.03 -6.28 6.40
CA ASN A 81 -3.49 -7.63 6.57
C ASN A 81 -4.36 -8.71 5.93
N LYS A 82 -5.67 -8.64 6.21
CA LYS A 82 -6.72 -9.50 5.63
C LYS A 82 -7.08 -9.08 4.20
N PRO A 83 -6.93 -9.95 3.17
CA PRO A 83 -7.26 -9.63 1.77
C PRO A 83 -8.71 -9.17 1.56
N GLU A 84 -9.66 -9.78 2.28
CA GLU A 84 -11.09 -9.49 2.19
C GLU A 84 -11.48 -8.09 2.69
N LYS A 85 -10.60 -7.45 3.46
CA LYS A 85 -10.78 -6.07 3.94
C LYS A 85 -10.17 -5.03 2.99
N ARG A 86 -9.45 -5.46 1.95
CA ARG A 86 -8.89 -4.57 0.94
C ARG A 86 -9.99 -4.21 -0.07
N PRO A 87 -10.05 -2.96 -0.53
CA PRO A 87 -11.04 -2.52 -1.53
C PRO A 87 -10.81 -3.25 -2.85
N LYS A 88 -11.73 -3.14 -3.81
CA LYS A 88 -11.42 -3.49 -5.19
C LYS A 88 -10.68 -2.32 -5.86
N MET A 89 -10.00 -2.58 -6.97
CA MET A 89 -9.26 -1.51 -7.65
C MET A 89 -10.20 -0.43 -8.16
N GLU A 90 -11.40 -0.79 -8.61
CA GLU A 90 -12.42 0.14 -9.08
C GLU A 90 -12.87 1.11 -7.98
N ASP A 91 -13.00 0.61 -6.74
CA ASP A 91 -13.32 1.44 -5.57
C ASP A 91 -12.20 2.44 -5.26
N VAL A 92 -10.94 2.02 -5.44
CA VAL A 92 -9.76 2.87 -5.23
C VAL A 92 -9.70 3.97 -6.28
N VAL A 93 -9.89 3.62 -7.57
CA VAL A 93 -9.92 4.60 -8.67
C VAL A 93 -11.04 5.60 -8.45
N THR A 94 -12.25 5.14 -8.17
CA THR A 94 -13.42 6.01 -7.90
C THR A 94 -13.15 6.96 -6.73
N PHE A 95 -12.50 6.46 -5.66
CA PHE A 95 -12.10 7.29 -4.54
C PHE A 95 -11.06 8.35 -4.93
N LEU A 96 -10.03 7.97 -5.68
CA LEU A 96 -8.99 8.91 -6.11
C LEU A 96 -9.52 9.96 -7.08
N ASP A 97 -10.38 9.58 -8.03
CA ASP A 97 -11.04 10.51 -8.96
C ASP A 97 -11.87 11.56 -8.21
N SER A 98 -12.56 11.15 -7.13
CA SER A 98 -13.33 12.08 -6.30
C SER A 98 -12.46 13.12 -5.57
N LEU A 99 -11.17 12.85 -5.35
CA LEU A 99 -10.23 13.81 -4.75
C LEU A 99 -9.67 14.79 -5.77
N ILE A 100 -9.48 14.36 -7.03
CA ILE A 100 -8.93 15.20 -8.10
C ILE A 100 -9.96 16.24 -8.56
N GLY A 101 -11.25 15.93 -8.48
CA GLY A 101 -12.34 16.83 -8.85
C GLY A 101 -12.47 18.10 -7.99
N GLU A 102 -11.75 18.21 -6.87
CA GLU A 102 -11.79 19.38 -5.97
C GLU A 102 -10.71 20.43 -6.27
N ASP A 103 -9.72 20.13 -7.13
CA ASP A 103 -8.58 21.04 -7.42
C ASP A 103 -8.74 21.87 -8.71
N ASN A 104 -9.82 21.70 -9.48
CA ASN A 104 -10.03 22.43 -10.75
C ASN A 104 -10.56 23.87 -10.63
N ASP A 105 -10.77 24.40 -9.41
CA ASP A 105 -11.24 25.78 -9.18
C ASP A 105 -10.15 26.75 -8.68
N ARG A 106 -8.88 26.33 -8.62
CA ARG A 106 -7.77 27.21 -8.16
C ARG A 106 -6.93 27.86 -9.26
N ASP A 107 -7.24 27.56 -10.52
CA ASP A 107 -6.68 28.26 -11.69
C ASP A 107 -7.82 28.80 -12.56
N GLN A 108 -8.46 29.88 -12.11
CA GLN A 108 -9.12 30.85 -13.00
C GLN A 108 -8.46 32.23 -12.77
N PRO A 109 -8.30 33.01 -13.86
CA PRO A 109 -7.13 33.85 -14.14
C PRO A 109 -6.86 35.00 -13.18
#